data_AF-A0A4Y1QXT4-F1
#
_entry.id   AF-A0A4Y1QXT4-F1
#
_cell.length_a   1.000
_cell.length_b   1.000
_cell.length_c   1.000
_cell.angle_alpha   90.00
_cell.angle_beta   90.00
_cell.angle_gamma   90.00
#
_symmetry.space_group_name_H-M   'P 1'
#
loop_
_entity.id
_entity.type
_entity.pdbx_description
1 polymer ?
#
loop_
_entity_poly.entity_id
_entity_poly.type
_entity_poly.pdbx_seq_one_letter_code
_entity_poly.pdbx_strand_id
1 'polypeptide(L)'
;MVSQHQSKDSGSKKNGGKELGMVAPQEKSSKKMKFASSSAETEPTSQTTISDDSKSGRGMSTMPRVVKRKLQKLRPIVEYNKRGKGIGQAHSEMQSYIGVLARSRVPLVDMKWSQIPKDIKEQIWEAVDMAFVVGQGGKNSVLASAAKKWKDFKSTLTRHYILPYTNDREKLSQPPEIYKFIEKAQWDAFVASRLSKAFESVHSQHAQIREKLEYNHRLSRKGYAGLEDELEETMPGVEIDRSTLWKRAKQDKHGNIPDPKVAEKEN
;
A
#
# COMPACT_ATOMS: atom_id res chain seq x y z
N MET A 1 13.66 69.91 33.97
CA MET A 1 12.66 68.91 33.55
C MET A 1 12.48 67.94 34.71
N VAL A 2 11.26 67.91 35.27
CA VAL A 2 10.80 67.34 36.55
C VAL A 2 10.31 65.89 36.27
N SER A 3 10.82 64.86 36.96
CA SER A 3 10.39 64.23 38.23
C SER A 3 9.29 63.16 38.12
N GLN A 4 9.40 62.17 39.02
CA GLN A 4 8.71 60.87 39.10
C GLN A 4 7.29 60.89 39.73
N HIS A 5 6.55 59.80 39.46
CA HIS A 5 5.56 59.05 40.26
C HIS A 5 4.29 59.73 40.82
N GLN A 6 3.10 59.19 40.51
CA GLN A 6 2.25 58.39 41.44
C GLN A 6 0.88 57.96 40.86
N SER A 7 0.35 56.91 41.47
CA SER A 7 -0.81 56.04 41.19
C SER A 7 -2.21 56.65 41.43
N LYS A 8 -3.26 56.03 40.85
CA LYS A 8 -4.45 55.45 41.56
C LYS A 8 -5.57 54.96 40.61
N ASP A 9 -5.85 53.66 40.72
CA ASP A 9 -7.13 52.94 40.88
C ASP A 9 -8.48 53.53 40.39
N SER A 10 -9.26 52.71 39.67
CA SER A 10 -10.66 52.34 40.02
C SER A 10 -11.42 51.68 38.84
N GLY A 11 -12.24 50.66 39.15
CA GLY A 11 -13.50 50.44 38.40
C GLY A 11 -13.72 49.07 37.76
N SER A 12 -14.13 48.10 38.58
CA SER A 12 -14.74 46.81 38.17
C SER A 12 -16.03 46.95 37.34
N LYS A 13 -16.28 46.00 36.44
CA LYS A 13 -17.64 45.43 36.26
C LYS A 13 -17.61 43.96 35.81
N LYS A 14 -18.24 43.14 36.65
CA LYS A 14 -18.56 41.70 36.51
C LYS A 14 -19.50 41.42 35.32
N ASN A 15 -19.40 40.21 34.79
CA ASN A 15 -20.44 39.17 34.70
C ASN A 15 -19.92 38.08 33.74
N GLY A 16 -20.05 36.78 33.95
CA GLY A 16 -20.77 35.97 34.90
C GLY A 16 -20.63 34.53 34.38
N GLY A 17 -20.31 33.58 35.26
CA GLY A 17 -20.00 32.21 34.89
C GLY A 17 -21.16 31.45 34.24
N LYS A 18 -20.82 30.42 33.47
CA LYS A 18 -21.67 29.24 33.29
C LYS A 18 -20.80 27.99 33.33
N GLU A 19 -21.13 27.18 34.32
CA GLU A 19 -20.63 25.84 34.56
C GLU A 19 -20.90 24.91 33.36
N LEU A 20 -19.93 24.05 33.04
CA LEU A 20 -20.14 22.89 32.19
C LEU A 20 -20.67 21.76 33.07
N GLY A 21 -21.99 21.60 33.07
CA GLY A 21 -22.68 20.49 33.72
C GLY A 21 -22.38 19.15 33.05
N MET A 22 -22.10 18.16 33.89
CA MET A 22 -22.11 16.73 33.56
C MET A 22 -23.53 16.31 33.15
N VAL A 23 -23.67 15.65 32.00
CA VAL A 23 -24.86 14.86 31.66
C VAL A 23 -24.41 13.55 30.99
N ALA A 24 -24.77 12.44 31.62
CA ALA A 24 -24.97 11.14 31.00
C ALA A 24 -26.42 10.70 31.31
N PRO A 25 -26.91 9.58 30.75
CA PRO A 25 -27.24 9.34 29.35
C PRO A 25 -28.77 9.16 29.17
N GLN A 26 -29.32 9.35 27.97
CA GLN A 26 -30.67 8.89 27.64
C GLN A 26 -30.73 8.01 26.40
N GLU A 27 -31.46 6.91 26.56
CA GLU A 27 -31.74 5.81 25.64
C GLU A 27 -32.73 6.15 24.51
N LYS A 28 -32.77 5.19 23.56
CA LYS A 28 -33.78 4.80 22.55
C LYS A 28 -33.30 5.15 21.13
N SER A 29 -33.22 4.23 20.17
CA SER A 29 -34.11 3.12 19.87
C SER A 29 -33.40 1.95 19.17
N SER A 30 -34.00 0.78 19.38
CA SER A 30 -33.53 -0.59 19.20
C SER A 30 -33.73 -1.12 17.78
N LYS A 31 -32.78 -1.92 17.27
CA LYS A 31 -33.11 -3.06 16.39
C LYS A 31 -32.08 -4.18 16.53
N LYS A 32 -32.32 -5.01 17.55
CA LYS A 32 -31.66 -6.29 17.82
C LYS A 32 -32.42 -7.38 17.05
N MET A 33 -31.82 -7.97 16.03
CA MET A 33 -32.37 -9.16 15.39
C MET A 33 -32.07 -10.37 16.27
N LYS A 34 -33.15 -11.04 16.67
CA LYS A 34 -33.19 -12.16 17.61
C LYS A 34 -32.80 -13.46 16.91
N PHE A 35 -32.02 -14.26 17.62
CA PHE A 35 -31.98 -15.71 17.48
C PHE A 35 -33.37 -16.29 17.77
N ALA A 36 -33.79 -17.26 16.96
CA ALA A 36 -34.84 -18.20 17.31
C ALA A 36 -34.33 -19.59 16.95
N SER A 37 -34.09 -20.39 17.98
CA SER A 37 -34.03 -21.86 17.90
C SER A 37 -35.44 -22.35 18.21
N SER A 38 -35.96 -23.27 17.41
CA SER A 38 -37.00 -24.20 17.85
C SER A 38 -36.70 -25.57 17.25
N SER A 39 -36.60 -26.52 18.16
CA SER A 39 -36.30 -27.93 17.93
C SER A 39 -37.54 -28.68 17.43
N ALA A 40 -37.32 -29.62 16.51
CA ALA A 40 -38.11 -30.85 16.40
C ALA A 40 -37.22 -31.92 15.77
N GLU A 41 -37.03 -33.02 16.50
CA GLU A 41 -36.17 -34.14 16.15
C GLU A 41 -36.70 -34.94 14.96
N THR A 42 -35.78 -35.40 14.11
CA THR A 42 -35.74 -36.74 13.49
C THR A 42 -34.35 -36.93 12.86
N GLU A 43 -33.54 -37.83 13.41
CA GLU A 43 -32.36 -38.49 12.78
C GLU A 43 -32.84 -39.67 11.90
N PRO A 44 -32.00 -40.35 11.07
CA PRO A 44 -30.56 -40.14 10.79
C PRO A 44 -30.24 -40.13 9.26
N THR A 45 -28.95 -39.97 8.93
CA THR A 45 -28.21 -40.64 7.83
C THR A 45 -27.28 -39.71 7.03
N SER A 46 -25.99 -39.81 7.39
CA SER A 46 -24.79 -39.86 6.54
C SER A 46 -24.68 -38.94 5.32
N GLN A 47 -23.79 -37.95 5.42
CA GLN A 47 -22.58 -37.80 4.58
C GLN A 47 -21.91 -36.46 4.89
N THR A 48 -20.84 -36.48 5.67
CA THR A 48 -19.94 -35.32 5.82
C THR A 48 -19.17 -35.16 4.51
N THR A 49 -19.70 -34.38 3.58
CA THR A 49 -18.90 -33.78 2.52
C THR A 49 -18.03 -32.70 3.17
N ILE A 50 -16.72 -32.95 3.24
CA ILE A 50 -15.73 -31.93 3.58
C ILE A 50 -15.72 -30.94 2.42
N SER A 51 -16.56 -29.91 2.51
CA SER A 51 -16.47 -28.76 1.62
C SER A 51 -15.22 -27.99 2.03
N ASP A 52 -14.16 -28.17 1.23
CA ASP A 52 -12.96 -27.33 1.27
C ASP A 52 -13.34 -25.93 0.77
N ASP A 53 -14.02 -25.18 1.63
CA ASP A 53 -14.45 -23.81 1.39
C ASP A 53 -13.25 -22.88 1.60
N SER A 54 -12.19 -23.13 0.82
CA SER A 54 -11.08 -22.22 0.67
C SER A 54 -11.61 -20.98 -0.04
N LYS A 55 -12.06 -20.00 0.74
CA LYS A 55 -12.46 -18.68 0.26
C LYS A 55 -11.39 -18.18 -0.70
N SER A 56 -11.69 -18.22 -2.00
CA SER A 56 -10.84 -17.68 -3.04
C SER A 56 -10.46 -16.26 -2.64
N GLY A 57 -9.17 -16.04 -2.40
CA GLY A 57 -8.66 -14.72 -2.05
C GLY A 57 -9.04 -13.69 -3.12
N ARG A 58 -8.87 -12.41 -2.82
CA ARG A 58 -9.08 -11.35 -3.83
C ARG A 58 -8.22 -11.65 -5.07
N GLY A 59 -8.88 -11.89 -6.22
CA GLY A 59 -8.22 -12.14 -7.50
C GLY A 59 -7.39 -10.95 -7.97
N MET A 60 -6.62 -11.16 -9.05
CA MET A 60 -5.79 -10.11 -9.65
C MET A 60 -6.66 -8.94 -10.13
N SER A 61 -6.35 -7.72 -9.69
CA SER A 61 -6.98 -6.51 -10.23
C SER A 61 -6.58 -6.27 -11.69
N THR A 62 -7.59 -6.08 -12.55
CA THR A 62 -7.44 -5.70 -13.97
C THR A 62 -7.69 -4.20 -14.22
N MET A 63 -8.05 -3.44 -13.17
CA MET A 63 -8.35 -1.99 -13.23
C MET A 63 -9.34 -1.59 -14.35
N PRO A 64 -10.52 -2.24 -14.49
CA PRO A 64 -11.45 -2.00 -15.60
C PRO A 64 -11.98 -0.56 -15.64
N ARG A 65 -12.07 0.11 -14.48
CA ARG A 65 -12.45 1.53 -14.39
C ARG A 65 -11.47 2.47 -15.09
N VAL A 66 -10.17 2.15 -15.08
CA VAL A 66 -9.15 2.94 -15.79
C VAL A 66 -9.26 2.70 -17.29
N VAL A 67 -9.46 1.45 -17.70
CA VAL A 67 -9.66 1.08 -19.10
C VAL A 67 -10.90 1.77 -19.68
N LYS A 68 -12.02 1.76 -18.95
CA LYS A 68 -13.26 2.45 -19.34
C LYS A 68 -13.05 3.98 -19.49
N ARG A 69 -12.38 4.62 -18.53
CA ARG A 69 -12.08 6.06 -18.59
C ARG A 69 -11.17 6.41 -19.77
N LYS A 70 -10.15 5.58 -20.03
CA LYS A 70 -9.28 5.71 -21.20
C LYS A 70 -10.08 5.69 -22.51
N LEU A 71 -11.05 4.78 -22.65
CA LEU A 71 -11.92 4.72 -23.83
C LEU A 71 -12.80 5.97 -23.96
N GLN A 72 -13.24 6.54 -22.83
CA GLN A 72 -13.97 7.80 -22.76
C GLN A 72 -13.07 9.05 -22.89
N LYS A 73 -11.76 8.87 -23.10
CA LYS A 73 -10.74 9.94 -23.15
C LYS A 73 -10.68 10.82 -21.90
N LEU A 74 -11.17 10.32 -20.77
CA LEU A 74 -11.07 10.98 -19.47
C LEU A 74 -9.73 10.64 -18.83
N ARG A 75 -8.80 11.60 -18.82
CA ARG A 75 -7.45 11.44 -18.26
C ARG A 75 -7.33 12.25 -16.96
N PRO A 76 -7.36 11.61 -15.78
CA PRO A 76 -7.11 12.31 -14.53
C PRO A 76 -5.71 12.93 -14.52
N ILE A 77 -5.59 14.13 -13.96
CA ILE A 77 -4.30 14.81 -13.77
C ILE A 77 -3.60 14.20 -12.57
N VAL A 78 -2.33 13.84 -12.74
CA VAL A 78 -1.49 13.36 -11.64
C VAL A 78 -0.83 14.58 -11.01
N GLU A 79 -1.11 14.79 -9.73
CA GLU A 79 -0.51 15.87 -8.93
C GLU A 79 0.89 15.47 -8.47
N TYR A 80 1.77 16.45 -8.36
CA TYR A 80 3.16 16.29 -7.91
C TYR A 80 3.47 17.32 -6.83
N ASN A 81 4.16 16.88 -5.77
CA ASN A 81 4.66 17.79 -4.76
C ASN A 81 5.86 18.60 -5.27
N LYS A 82 6.33 19.60 -4.50
CA LYS A 82 7.48 20.47 -4.84
C LYS A 82 8.77 19.71 -5.16
N ARG A 83 8.89 18.45 -4.70
CA ARG A 83 10.03 17.56 -4.93
C ARG A 83 9.86 16.65 -6.15
N GLY A 84 8.81 16.85 -6.96
CA GLY A 84 8.51 16.07 -8.15
C GLY A 84 8.01 14.65 -7.87
N LYS A 85 7.49 14.38 -6.66
CA LYS A 85 6.88 13.08 -6.33
C LYS A 85 5.37 13.15 -6.51
N GLY A 86 4.81 12.14 -7.17
CA GLY A 86 3.37 12.06 -7.40
C GLY A 86 2.59 11.83 -6.11
N ILE A 87 1.49 12.55 -5.94
CA ILE A 87 0.62 12.54 -4.75
C ILE A 87 -0.86 12.40 -5.13
N GLY A 88 -1.71 12.16 -4.14
CA GLY A 88 -3.16 12.08 -4.32
C GLY A 88 -3.69 10.76 -4.89
N GLN A 89 -5.01 10.74 -5.09
CA GLN A 89 -5.76 9.55 -5.52
C GLN A 89 -5.44 9.15 -6.96
N ALA A 90 -5.30 10.13 -7.87
CA ALA A 90 -4.95 9.87 -9.27
C ALA A 90 -3.58 9.19 -9.40
N HIS A 91 -2.58 9.64 -8.64
CA HIS A 91 -1.27 8.99 -8.59
C HIS A 91 -1.37 7.55 -8.06
N SER A 92 -2.13 7.33 -6.98
CA SER A 92 -2.32 6.00 -6.39
C SER A 92 -2.99 5.00 -7.36
N GLU A 93 -3.97 5.48 -8.13
CA GLU A 93 -4.60 4.69 -9.19
C GLU A 93 -3.64 4.42 -10.36
N MET A 94 -2.88 5.42 -10.80
CA MET A 94 -1.85 5.27 -11.81
C MET A 94 -0.81 4.22 -11.39
N GLN A 95 -0.33 4.27 -10.14
CA GLN A 95 0.60 3.28 -9.57
C GLN A 95 0.04 1.86 -9.58
N SER A 96 -1.27 1.71 -9.39
CA SER A 96 -1.95 0.42 -9.46
C SER A 96 -2.04 -0.08 -10.91
N TYR A 97 -2.39 0.81 -11.85
CA TYR A 97 -2.44 0.50 -13.27
C TYR A 97 -1.07 0.14 -13.86
N ILE A 98 -0.01 0.87 -13.49
CA ILE A 98 1.39 0.51 -13.82
C ILE A 98 1.70 -0.92 -13.36
N GLY A 99 1.24 -1.31 -12.18
CA GLY A 99 1.41 -2.67 -11.68
C GLY A 99 0.68 -3.73 -12.50
N VAL A 100 -0.48 -3.41 -13.09
CA VAL A 100 -1.17 -4.32 -14.03
C VAL A 100 -0.37 -4.46 -15.32
N LEU A 101 0.09 -3.33 -15.88
CA LEU A 101 0.88 -3.32 -17.12
C LEU A 101 2.22 -4.05 -16.95
N ALA A 102 2.94 -3.78 -15.86
CA ALA A 102 4.24 -4.39 -15.59
C ALA A 102 4.15 -5.91 -15.42
N ARG A 103 3.05 -6.43 -14.85
CA ARG A 103 2.84 -7.86 -14.68
C ARG A 103 2.45 -8.56 -15.98
N SER A 104 1.58 -7.92 -16.77
CA SER A 104 1.01 -8.53 -17.99
C SER A 104 1.90 -8.40 -19.23
N ARG A 105 2.71 -7.34 -19.34
CA ARG A 105 3.50 -7.06 -20.56
C ARG A 105 4.98 -7.38 -20.44
N VAL A 106 5.54 -7.35 -19.23
CA VAL A 106 6.98 -7.58 -19.05
C VAL A 106 7.22 -9.08 -18.89
N PRO A 107 8.08 -9.68 -19.74
CA PRO A 107 8.38 -11.09 -19.63
C PRO A 107 8.94 -11.49 -18.25
N LEU A 108 8.60 -12.70 -17.81
CA LEU A 108 9.06 -13.30 -16.54
C LEU A 108 10.49 -13.86 -16.62
N VAL A 109 11.16 -13.73 -17.77
CA VAL A 109 12.55 -14.14 -17.99
C VAL A 109 13.50 -13.56 -16.93
N ASP A 110 14.55 -14.33 -16.59
CA ASP A 110 15.56 -13.91 -15.61
C ASP A 110 16.56 -12.92 -16.21
N MET A 111 16.04 -11.77 -16.65
CA MET A 111 16.79 -10.64 -17.17
C MET A 111 16.86 -9.50 -16.16
N LYS A 112 17.83 -8.60 -16.37
CA LYS A 112 17.87 -7.29 -15.71
C LYS A 112 16.90 -6.34 -16.41
N TRP A 113 16.34 -5.37 -15.68
CA TRP A 113 15.44 -4.36 -16.26
C TRP A 113 16.07 -3.59 -17.43
N SER A 114 17.39 -3.37 -17.40
CA SER A 114 18.14 -2.75 -18.49
C SER A 114 18.09 -3.56 -19.79
N GLN A 115 18.01 -4.90 -19.70
CA GLN A 115 17.97 -5.82 -20.84
C GLN A 115 16.57 -5.99 -21.44
N ILE A 116 15.52 -5.54 -20.74
CA ILE A 116 14.15 -5.58 -21.27
C ILE A 116 14.08 -4.67 -22.53
N PRO A 117 13.50 -5.17 -23.64
CA PRO A 117 13.34 -4.39 -24.88
C PRO A 117 12.75 -3.01 -24.63
N LYS A 118 13.26 -2.00 -25.34
CA LYS A 118 12.80 -0.62 -25.23
C LYS A 118 11.32 -0.51 -25.62
N ASP A 119 10.88 -1.31 -26.56
CA ASP A 119 9.54 -1.34 -27.13
C ASP A 119 8.50 -1.69 -26.05
N ILE A 120 8.79 -2.66 -25.19
CA ILE A 120 7.92 -3.03 -24.06
C ILE A 120 7.83 -1.88 -23.04
N LYS A 121 8.95 -1.21 -22.78
CA LYS A 121 8.97 -0.03 -21.89
C LYS A 121 8.15 1.11 -22.48
N GLU A 122 8.26 1.33 -23.79
CA GLU A 122 7.49 2.35 -24.50
C GLU A 122 5.98 2.04 -24.45
N GLN A 123 5.58 0.80 -24.71
CA GLN A 123 4.18 0.38 -24.61
C GLN A 123 3.59 0.61 -23.20
N ILE A 124 4.38 0.38 -22.15
CA ILE A 124 3.95 0.68 -20.77
C ILE A 124 3.77 2.19 -20.60
N TRP A 125 4.71 2.99 -21.09
CA TRP A 125 4.63 4.44 -21.02
C TRP A 125 3.41 4.98 -21.78
N GLU A 126 3.24 4.62 -23.05
CA GLU A 126 2.11 5.03 -23.89
C GLU A 126 0.76 4.62 -23.28
N ALA A 127 0.68 3.41 -22.72
CA ALA A 127 -0.54 2.95 -22.07
C ALA A 127 -0.93 3.80 -20.86
N VAL A 128 0.07 4.29 -20.10
CA VAL A 128 -0.12 5.18 -18.95
C VAL A 128 -0.42 6.60 -19.40
N ASP A 129 0.33 7.14 -20.36
CA ASP A 129 0.12 8.49 -20.89
C ASP A 129 -1.28 8.63 -21.51
N MET A 130 -1.77 7.61 -22.23
CA MET A 130 -3.15 7.62 -22.71
C MET A 130 -4.22 7.61 -21.59
N ALA A 131 -3.89 7.12 -20.39
CA ALA A 131 -4.85 6.94 -19.30
C ALA A 131 -4.82 8.08 -18.26
N PHE A 132 -3.69 8.78 -18.13
CA PHE A 132 -3.46 9.81 -17.12
C PHE A 132 -2.73 11.01 -17.75
N VAL A 133 -2.94 12.21 -17.22
CA VAL A 133 -2.10 13.37 -17.58
C VAL A 133 -0.90 13.37 -16.64
N VAL A 134 0.27 13.04 -17.19
CA VAL A 134 1.53 12.90 -16.46
C VAL A 134 2.41 14.12 -16.76
N GLY A 135 2.96 14.75 -15.71
CA GLY A 135 3.81 15.93 -15.86
C GLY A 135 5.15 15.65 -16.58
N GLN A 136 5.86 16.72 -16.96
CA GLN A 136 7.18 16.61 -17.60
C GLN A 136 8.16 15.81 -16.73
N GLY A 137 8.91 14.90 -17.35
CA GLY A 137 9.82 13.98 -16.65
C GLY A 137 9.15 12.76 -16.00
N GLY A 138 7.82 12.66 -16.04
CA GLY A 138 7.10 11.55 -15.41
C GLY A 138 7.36 10.18 -16.04
N LYS A 139 7.81 10.12 -17.31
CA LYS A 139 8.17 8.86 -17.99
C LYS A 139 9.18 8.03 -17.21
N ASN A 140 10.27 8.65 -16.73
CA ASN A 140 11.29 7.95 -15.95
C ASN A 140 10.73 7.40 -14.64
N SER A 141 9.86 8.16 -13.97
CA SER A 141 9.18 7.74 -12.75
C SER A 141 8.22 6.56 -12.99
N VAL A 142 7.47 6.60 -14.10
CA VAL A 142 6.57 5.51 -14.52
C VAL A 142 7.37 4.24 -14.80
N LEU A 143 8.45 4.33 -15.58
CA LEU A 143 9.30 3.18 -15.92
C LEU A 143 10.03 2.62 -14.70
N ALA A 144 10.52 3.47 -13.80
CA ALA A 144 11.12 3.03 -12.54
C ALA A 144 10.10 2.32 -11.65
N SER A 145 8.86 2.83 -11.59
CA SER A 145 7.75 2.20 -10.89
C SER A 145 7.40 0.85 -11.50
N ALA A 146 7.34 0.74 -12.83
CA ALA A 146 7.11 -0.51 -13.55
C ALA A 146 8.21 -1.54 -13.24
N ALA A 147 9.48 -1.12 -13.28
CA ALA A 147 10.61 -1.98 -12.94
C ALA A 147 10.51 -2.55 -11.53
N LYS A 148 10.15 -1.71 -10.55
CA LYS A 148 9.94 -2.13 -9.17
C LYS A 148 8.80 -3.14 -9.06
N LYS A 149 7.63 -2.82 -9.63
CA LYS A 149 6.43 -3.69 -9.59
C LYS A 149 6.67 -5.04 -10.27
N TRP A 150 7.45 -5.07 -11.35
CA TRP A 150 7.88 -6.31 -12.00
C TRP A 150 8.78 -7.16 -11.10
N LYS A 151 9.76 -6.56 -10.41
CA LYS A 151 10.58 -7.28 -9.42
C LYS A 151 9.75 -7.79 -8.24
N ASP A 152 8.85 -6.97 -7.71
CA ASP A 152 7.94 -7.34 -6.61
C ASP A 152 7.02 -8.51 -7.04
N PHE A 153 6.57 -8.51 -8.29
CA PHE A 153 5.78 -9.61 -8.86
C PHE A 153 6.59 -10.92 -8.95
N LYS A 154 7.82 -10.88 -9.47
CA LYS A 154 8.73 -12.04 -9.45
C LYS A 154 8.93 -12.57 -8.03
N SER A 155 9.18 -11.69 -7.07
CA SER A 155 9.32 -12.06 -5.65
C SER A 155 8.04 -12.70 -5.09
N THR A 156 6.87 -12.19 -5.46
CA THR A 156 5.57 -12.75 -5.06
C THR A 156 5.37 -14.15 -5.63
N LEU A 157 5.66 -14.35 -6.92
CA LEU A 157 5.59 -15.66 -7.56
C LEU A 157 6.52 -16.66 -6.88
N THR A 158 7.77 -16.28 -6.64
CA THR A 158 8.74 -17.13 -5.95
C THR A 158 8.28 -17.51 -4.55
N ARG A 159 7.85 -16.55 -3.74
CA ARG A 159 7.50 -16.78 -2.34
C ARG A 159 6.25 -17.62 -2.13
N HIS A 160 5.23 -17.45 -2.98
CA HIS A 160 3.92 -18.08 -2.76
C HIS A 160 3.68 -19.31 -3.65
N TYR A 161 4.35 -19.41 -4.79
CA TYR A 161 4.05 -20.43 -5.79
C TYR A 161 5.24 -21.30 -6.16
N ILE A 162 6.45 -20.98 -5.68
CA ILE A 162 7.66 -21.79 -5.95
C ILE A 162 8.23 -22.36 -4.66
N LEU A 163 8.67 -21.50 -3.74
CA LEU A 163 9.34 -21.92 -2.49
C LEU A 163 8.52 -22.90 -1.64
N PRO A 164 7.17 -22.76 -1.50
CA PRO A 164 6.38 -23.72 -0.74
C PRO A 164 6.28 -25.11 -1.38
N TYR A 165 6.59 -25.23 -2.68
CA TYR A 165 6.38 -26.44 -3.48
C TYR A 165 7.67 -26.93 -4.14
N THR A 166 8.84 -26.59 -3.58
CA THR A 166 10.16 -26.96 -4.11
C THR A 166 10.32 -28.47 -4.33
N ASN A 167 9.66 -29.29 -3.51
CA ASN A 167 9.68 -30.75 -3.60
C ASN A 167 8.54 -31.32 -4.47
N ASP A 168 7.49 -30.55 -4.73
CA ASP A 168 6.28 -30.99 -5.44
C ASP A 168 6.30 -30.55 -6.91
N ARG A 169 6.96 -31.34 -7.77
CA ARG A 169 7.13 -31.01 -9.20
C ARG A 169 5.81 -30.85 -9.96
N GLU A 170 4.77 -31.58 -9.56
CA GLU A 170 3.45 -31.50 -10.20
C GLU A 170 2.79 -30.13 -10.00
N LYS A 171 2.88 -29.58 -8.79
CA LYS A 171 2.34 -28.24 -8.46
C LYS A 171 3.10 -27.10 -9.14
N LEU A 172 4.36 -27.35 -9.50
CA LEU A 172 5.20 -26.41 -10.25
C LEU A 172 5.04 -26.55 -11.77
N SER A 173 4.34 -27.57 -12.27
CA SER A 173 4.24 -27.87 -13.70
C SER A 173 3.43 -26.85 -14.49
N GLN A 174 2.52 -26.14 -13.81
CA GLN A 174 1.65 -25.13 -14.41
C GLN A 174 1.79 -23.79 -13.69
N PRO A 175 1.71 -22.67 -14.42
CA PRO A 175 1.65 -21.35 -13.79
C PRO A 175 0.37 -21.21 -12.95
N PRO A 176 0.37 -20.34 -11.93
CA PRO A 176 -0.82 -20.11 -11.12
C PRO A 176 -2.01 -19.62 -11.97
N GLU A 177 -3.18 -20.22 -11.79
CA GLU A 177 -4.40 -19.93 -12.59
C GLU A 177 -4.82 -18.45 -12.56
N ILE A 178 -4.46 -17.73 -11.49
CA ILE A 178 -4.71 -16.30 -11.33
C ILE A 178 -3.99 -15.47 -12.41
N TYR A 179 -2.89 -15.98 -12.97
CA TYR A 179 -2.03 -15.31 -13.92
C TYR A 179 -2.03 -16.01 -15.29
N LYS A 180 -3.20 -16.09 -15.92
CA LYS A 180 -3.41 -16.74 -17.24
C LYS A 180 -2.55 -16.19 -18.39
N PHE A 181 -1.98 -15.00 -18.23
CA PHE A 181 -1.09 -14.39 -19.22
C PHE A 181 0.35 -14.93 -19.15
N ILE A 182 0.69 -15.74 -18.15
CA ILE A 182 2.01 -16.38 -18.05
C ILE A 182 1.98 -17.63 -18.93
N GLU A 183 2.80 -17.63 -19.98
CA GLU A 183 2.98 -18.80 -20.81
C GLU A 183 3.74 -19.91 -20.06
N LYS A 184 3.37 -21.17 -20.31
CA LYS A 184 3.99 -22.32 -19.62
C LYS A 184 5.51 -22.37 -19.82
N ALA A 185 6.00 -22.16 -21.03
CA ALA A 185 7.44 -22.17 -21.31
C ALA A 185 8.21 -21.11 -20.49
N GLN A 186 7.59 -19.93 -20.32
CA GLN A 186 8.15 -18.86 -19.52
C GLN A 186 8.13 -19.18 -18.03
N TRP A 187 7.05 -19.81 -17.56
CA TRP A 187 6.93 -20.30 -16.20
C TRP A 187 7.98 -21.36 -15.88
N ASP A 188 8.13 -22.38 -16.72
CA ASP A 188 9.09 -23.47 -16.54
C ASP A 188 10.53 -22.92 -16.43
N ALA A 189 10.90 -22.00 -17.32
CA ALA A 189 12.21 -21.34 -17.28
C ALA A 189 12.40 -20.52 -15.99
N PHE A 190 11.36 -19.81 -15.55
CA PHE A 190 11.40 -19.04 -14.30
C PHE A 190 11.55 -19.95 -13.08
N VAL A 191 10.80 -21.05 -12.98
CA VAL A 191 10.93 -22.04 -11.91
C VAL A 191 12.35 -22.61 -11.87
N ALA A 192 12.89 -23.04 -13.01
CA ALA A 192 14.26 -23.54 -13.10
C ALA A 192 15.30 -22.53 -12.57
N SER A 193 15.16 -21.25 -12.93
CA SER A 193 16.04 -20.19 -12.42
C SER A 193 15.94 -19.98 -10.91
N ARG A 194 14.74 -20.09 -10.33
CA ARG A 194 14.49 -19.88 -8.89
C ARG A 194 14.88 -21.09 -8.04
N LEU A 195 14.97 -22.27 -8.63
CA LEU A 195 15.49 -23.47 -7.97
C LEU A 195 17.02 -23.63 -8.13
N SER A 196 17.69 -22.70 -8.80
CA SER A 196 19.14 -22.73 -8.95
C SER A 196 19.86 -22.40 -7.64
N LYS A 197 21.01 -23.05 -7.38
CA LYS A 197 21.86 -22.78 -6.21
C LYS A 197 22.33 -21.32 -6.14
N ALA A 198 22.57 -20.71 -7.30
CA ALA A 198 22.97 -19.30 -7.39
C ALA A 198 21.88 -18.38 -6.85
N PHE A 199 20.61 -18.64 -7.20
CA PHE A 199 19.48 -17.88 -6.67
C PHE A 199 19.28 -18.13 -5.19
N GLU A 200 19.35 -19.39 -4.74
CA GLU A 200 19.15 -19.75 -3.34
C GLU A 200 20.13 -19.02 -2.40
N SER A 201 21.41 -18.96 -2.78
CA SER A 201 22.44 -18.23 -2.02
C SER A 201 22.09 -16.73 -1.88
N VAL A 202 21.80 -16.07 -3.01
CA VAL A 202 21.42 -14.65 -3.03
C VAL A 202 20.13 -14.40 -2.25
N HIS A 203 19.15 -15.30 -2.37
CA HIS A 203 17.89 -15.21 -1.67
C HIS A 203 18.07 -15.30 -0.15
N SER A 204 18.87 -16.26 0.33
CA SER A 204 19.19 -16.44 1.75
C SER A 204 19.89 -15.21 2.34
N GLN A 205 20.88 -14.65 1.65
CA GLN A 205 21.55 -13.42 2.06
C GLN A 205 20.57 -12.25 2.22
N HIS A 206 19.68 -12.04 1.24
CA HIS A 206 18.68 -10.98 1.32
C HIS A 206 17.63 -11.23 2.41
N ALA A 207 17.28 -12.49 2.69
CA ALA A 207 16.37 -12.84 3.79
C ALA A 207 17.00 -12.46 5.15
N GLN A 208 18.27 -12.78 5.38
CA GLN A 208 19.01 -12.40 6.59
C GLN A 208 19.14 -10.88 6.75
N ILE A 209 19.37 -10.14 5.65
CA ILE A 209 19.39 -8.66 5.69
C ILE A 209 18.01 -8.11 6.09
N ARG A 210 16.93 -8.69 5.55
CA ARG A 210 15.56 -8.25 5.85
C ARG A 210 15.16 -8.55 7.30
N GLU A 211 15.60 -9.67 7.85
CA GLU A 211 15.37 -10.07 9.24
C GLU A 211 15.97 -9.06 10.23
N LYS A 212 17.12 -8.48 9.90
CA LYS A 212 17.77 -7.42 10.70
C LYS A 212 17.06 -6.07 10.65
N LEU A 213 16.03 -5.89 9.78
CA LEU A 213 15.31 -4.62 9.69
C LEU A 213 14.26 -4.51 10.79
N GLU A 214 14.66 -3.86 11.87
CA GLU A 214 13.86 -3.68 13.09
C GLU A 214 12.74 -2.63 12.93
N TYR A 215 13.06 -1.45 12.39
CA TYR A 215 12.15 -0.29 12.45
C TYR A 215 11.31 -0.09 11.19
N ASN A 216 10.21 -0.83 11.06
CA ASN A 216 9.29 -0.73 9.92
C ASN A 216 8.40 0.52 10.00
N HIS A 217 8.18 1.21 8.87
CA HIS A 217 7.25 2.34 8.79
C HIS A 217 5.79 1.89 8.64
N ARG A 218 4.83 2.74 9.02
CA ARG A 218 3.37 2.48 9.01
C ARG A 218 2.59 3.34 7.99
N LEU A 219 3.29 3.98 7.06
CA LEU A 219 2.72 4.91 6.08
C LEU A 219 1.89 4.32 4.95
N SER A 220 1.66 2.99 4.95
CA SER A 220 0.83 2.30 3.94
C SER A 220 1.18 2.73 2.50
N ARG A 221 0.18 2.89 1.63
CA ARG A 221 0.34 3.30 0.23
C ARG A 221 0.79 4.76 0.05
N LYS A 222 0.61 5.62 1.06
CA LYS A 222 0.98 7.03 1.03
C LYS A 222 2.50 7.22 1.02
N GLY A 223 3.21 6.42 1.84
CA GLY A 223 4.66 6.51 1.98
C GLY A 223 5.11 7.86 2.54
N TYR A 224 6.43 8.08 2.53
CA TYR A 224 7.03 9.31 3.07
C TYR A 224 6.67 10.57 2.26
N ALA A 225 6.47 10.44 0.95
CA ALA A 225 6.16 11.58 0.10
C ALA A 225 4.82 12.23 0.46
N GLY A 226 3.77 11.42 0.67
CA GLY A 226 2.49 11.95 1.12
C GLY A 226 2.47 12.29 2.61
N LEU A 227 3.37 11.72 3.43
CA LEU A 227 3.53 12.20 4.81
C LEU A 227 4.12 13.62 4.83
N GLU A 228 5.16 13.88 4.04
CA GLU A 228 5.75 15.23 3.91
C GLU A 228 4.69 16.27 3.54
N ASP A 229 3.81 15.92 2.60
CA ASP A 229 2.73 16.78 2.09
C ASP A 229 1.69 17.11 3.18
N GLU A 230 1.19 16.11 3.91
CA GLU A 230 0.27 16.33 5.05
C GLU A 230 0.90 17.16 6.17
N LEU A 231 2.21 16.99 6.40
CA LEU A 231 2.93 17.80 7.38
C LEU A 231 3.09 19.24 6.92
N GLU A 232 3.30 19.47 5.62
CA GLU A 232 3.39 20.82 5.04
C GLU A 232 2.04 21.54 5.08
N GLU A 233 0.91 20.82 4.91
CA GLU A 233 -0.44 21.39 5.07
C GLU A 233 -0.74 21.80 6.52
N THR A 234 -0.30 21.00 7.49
CA THR A 234 -0.57 21.24 8.92
C THR A 234 0.41 22.23 9.56
N MET A 235 1.62 22.35 9.02
CA MET A 235 2.68 23.23 9.51
C MET A 235 3.35 23.97 8.33
N PRO A 236 2.62 24.91 7.67
CA PRO A 236 3.14 25.58 6.49
C PRO A 236 4.38 26.41 6.82
N GLY A 237 5.45 26.22 6.05
CA GLY A 237 6.70 27.00 6.16
C GLY A 237 7.70 26.51 7.21
N VAL A 238 7.38 25.45 7.96
CA VAL A 238 8.34 24.82 8.88
C VAL A 238 9.17 23.79 8.13
N GLU A 239 10.50 23.89 8.20
CA GLU A 239 11.37 22.85 7.67
C GLU A 239 11.21 21.57 8.49
N ILE A 240 10.64 20.54 7.88
CA ILE A 240 10.36 19.27 8.55
C ILE A 240 11.66 18.47 8.61
N ASP A 241 12.23 18.38 9.81
CA ASP A 241 13.42 17.54 10.04
C ASP A 241 13.15 16.06 9.73
N ARG A 242 14.19 15.38 9.25
CA ARG A 242 14.16 13.96 8.90
C ARG A 242 13.85 13.08 10.10
N SER A 243 14.26 13.46 11.32
CA SER A 243 13.92 12.72 12.54
C SER A 243 12.42 12.79 12.83
N THR A 244 11.80 13.95 12.64
CA THR A 244 10.36 14.16 12.78
C THR A 244 9.58 13.29 11.79
N LEU A 245 10.00 13.27 10.52
CA LEU A 245 9.42 12.37 9.51
C LEU A 245 9.55 10.89 9.92
N TRP A 246 10.72 10.50 10.44
CA TRP A 246 10.96 9.13 10.87
C TRP A 246 10.05 8.72 12.04
N LYS A 247 9.82 9.62 13.02
CA LYS A 247 8.92 9.40 14.17
C LYS A 247 7.46 9.32 13.72
N ARG A 248 6.97 10.34 13.01
CA ARG A 248 5.60 10.38 12.44
C ARG A 248 5.30 9.17 11.55
N ALA A 249 6.29 8.66 10.83
CA ALA A 249 6.13 7.49 9.98
C ALA A 249 5.84 6.18 10.73
N LYS A 250 6.03 6.13 12.05
CA LYS A 250 5.88 4.93 12.89
C LYS A 250 4.74 5.05 13.89
N GLN A 251 4.11 6.21 13.95
CA GLN A 251 2.90 6.43 14.71
C GLN A 251 1.71 5.74 14.04
N ASP A 252 0.74 5.33 14.85
CA ASP A 252 -0.58 4.91 14.38
C ASP A 252 -1.49 6.13 14.14
N LYS A 253 -2.73 5.87 13.72
CA LYS A 253 -3.76 6.90 13.49
C LYS A 253 -4.13 7.71 14.74
N HIS A 254 -3.74 7.25 15.93
CA HIS A 254 -3.99 7.89 17.22
C HIS A 254 -2.72 8.58 17.78
N GLY A 255 -1.60 8.54 17.04
CA GLY A 255 -0.33 9.10 17.47
C GLY A 255 0.53 8.17 18.34
N ASN A 256 0.07 6.95 18.63
CA ASN A 256 0.81 6.01 19.45
C ASN A 256 1.91 5.31 18.64
N ILE A 257 2.98 4.88 19.31
CA ILE A 257 4.03 4.05 18.72
C ILE A 257 3.84 2.63 19.25
N PRO A 258 3.24 1.72 18.45
CA PRO A 258 2.90 0.38 18.94
C PRO A 258 4.13 -0.52 19.11
N ASP A 259 5.23 -0.18 18.45
CA ASP A 259 6.47 -0.95 18.51
C ASP A 259 7.32 -0.46 19.70
N PRO A 260 7.44 -1.26 20.78
CA PRO A 260 8.14 -0.84 21.98
C PRO A 260 9.62 -0.49 21.72
N LYS A 261 10.25 -1.15 20.73
CA LYS A 261 11.64 -0.87 20.35
C LYS A 261 11.82 0.46 19.65
N VAL A 262 10.78 0.94 18.97
CA VAL A 262 10.77 2.29 18.39
C VAL A 262 10.56 3.33 19.49
N ALA A 263 9.71 3.04 20.48
CA ALA A 263 9.45 3.93 21.61
C ALA A 263 10.70 4.15 22.48
N GLU A 264 11.52 3.12 22.70
CA GLU A 264 12.78 3.22 23.45
C GLU A 264 13.81 4.15 22.80
N LYS A 265 13.77 4.33 21.47
CA LYS A 265 14.66 5.25 20.73
C LYS A 265 14.13 6.68 20.64
N GLU A 266 12.94 6.97 21.18
CA GLU A 266 12.41 8.34 21.21
C GLU A 266 12.86 9.16 22.41
N ASN A 267 13.32 8.50 23.50
CA ASN A 267 13.97 9.11 24.66
C ASN A 267 15.47 9.34 24.42
#